data_AF-A0A1G1ZCZ8-F1
#
_entry.id   AF-A0A1G1ZCZ8-F1
#
_cell.length_a   1.000
_cell.length_b   1.000
_cell.length_c   1.000
_cell.angle_alpha   90.00
_cell.angle_beta   90.00
_cell.angle_gamma   90.00
#
_symmetry.space_group_name_H-M   'P 1'
#
loop_
_entity.id
_entity.type
_entity.pdbx_description
1 polymer ?
#
loop_
_entity_poly.entity_id
_entity_poly.type
_entity_poly.pdbx_seq_one_letter_code
_entity_poly.pdbx_strand_id
1 'polypeptide(L)'
;MFYVLYYKHTIKYAKGYKSPSTRYTRSGQAHFDKLSVNTKTLPAAGRQAPFRTVFATIKRVQEVKHKNFHIIDDLASHEKKAFILEEWKPEQDIYIIGAQLGLLCYKNDRSEIYIAVSKNPEINNEKYFLSFKRDYLFYAQRDVYAYSTAPNDLTSEIFLPSGHGFFIKKGEPIYIKAGALNSTDKDIKYDVFCNLYYTEA
;
A
#
# COMPACT_ATOMS: atom_id res chain seq x y z
N MET A 1 13.17 -0.40 -10.74
CA MET A 1 13.39 0.77 -9.86
C MET A 1 12.25 1.74 -10.13
N PHE A 2 11.43 2.03 -9.12
CA PHE A 2 10.31 2.97 -9.24
C PHE A 2 10.59 4.20 -8.37
N TYR A 3 10.17 5.37 -8.84
CA TYR A 3 10.39 6.65 -8.19
C TYR A 3 9.05 7.30 -7.85
N VAL A 4 8.89 7.81 -6.62
CA VAL A 4 7.70 8.55 -6.21
C VAL A 4 8.03 10.04 -6.13
N LEU A 5 7.22 10.86 -6.81
CA LEU A 5 7.33 12.32 -6.80
C LEU A 5 6.38 12.91 -5.75
N TYR A 6 6.94 13.60 -4.75
CA TYR A 6 6.16 14.33 -3.76
C TYR A 6 5.94 15.78 -4.20
N TYR A 7 4.68 16.20 -4.31
CA TYR A 7 4.30 17.59 -4.54
C TYR A 7 3.75 18.21 -3.25
N LYS A 8 4.42 19.25 -2.73
CA LYS A 8 3.85 20.10 -1.66
C LYS A 8 3.32 21.38 -2.28
N HIS A 9 2.02 21.45 -2.55
CA HIS A 9 1.39 22.73 -2.90
C HIS A 9 1.27 23.61 -1.65
N THR A 10 2.00 24.72 -1.61
CA THR A 10 1.78 25.77 -0.62
C THR A 10 1.15 26.97 -1.31
N ILE A 11 -0.18 27.04 -1.37
CA ILE A 11 -0.89 28.19 -1.91
C ILE A 11 -1.07 29.21 -0.78
N LYS A 12 -0.22 30.25 -0.74
CA LYS A 12 -0.44 31.41 0.12
C LYS A 12 -1.36 32.39 -0.59
N TYR A 13 -2.64 32.39 -0.25
CA TYR A 13 -3.57 33.42 -0.71
C TYR A 13 -3.25 34.77 -0.05
N ALA A 14 -3.30 35.86 -0.83
CA ALA A 14 -3.40 37.19 -0.26
C ALA A 14 -4.80 37.36 0.39
N LYS A 15 -4.86 38.09 1.51
CA LYS A 15 -6.09 38.34 2.27
C LYS A 15 -7.19 38.86 1.32
N GLY A 16 -8.24 38.06 1.08
CA GLY A 16 -9.40 38.44 0.25
C GLY A 16 -9.74 37.53 -0.94
N TYR A 17 -8.91 36.56 -1.31
CA TYR A 17 -9.25 35.63 -2.41
C TYR A 17 -9.88 34.33 -1.92
N LYS A 18 -11.08 34.00 -2.43
CA LYS A 18 -11.75 32.71 -2.19
C LYS A 18 -11.11 31.61 -3.07
N SER A 19 -10.90 30.44 -2.48
CA SER A 19 -10.43 29.21 -3.16
C SER A 19 -11.32 28.89 -4.37
N PRO A 20 -10.76 28.57 -5.55
CA PRO A 20 -11.51 27.86 -6.58
C PRO A 20 -11.85 26.46 -6.08
N SER A 21 -13.05 25.98 -6.36
CA SER A 21 -13.48 24.63 -6.03
C SER A 21 -12.74 23.60 -6.89
N THR A 22 -12.05 22.67 -6.25
CA THR A 22 -11.37 21.55 -6.92
C THR A 22 -12.41 20.55 -7.42
N ARG A 23 -12.60 20.43 -8.75
CA ARG A 23 -13.28 19.29 -9.36
C ARG A 23 -12.24 18.22 -9.70
N TYR A 24 -12.42 17.01 -9.18
CA TYR A 24 -11.68 15.82 -9.59
C TYR A 24 -12.41 15.15 -10.75
N THR A 25 -11.75 14.99 -11.90
CA THR A 25 -12.24 14.13 -12.98
C THR A 25 -11.66 12.73 -12.85
N ARG A 26 -12.55 11.73 -12.79
CA ARG A 26 -12.24 10.30 -12.90
C ARG A 26 -11.76 9.98 -14.31
N SER A 27 -10.55 9.45 -14.46
CA SER A 27 -10.24 8.40 -15.43
C SER A 27 -8.85 7.83 -15.15
N GLY A 28 -8.80 6.50 -15.05
CA GLY A 28 -7.56 5.74 -14.90
C GLY A 28 -6.84 5.65 -16.24
N GLN A 29 -5.80 6.47 -16.38
CA GLN A 29 -4.63 6.28 -17.22
C GLN A 29 -3.78 7.53 -16.98
N ALA A 30 -2.61 7.39 -16.36
CA ALA A 30 -1.67 8.50 -16.26
C ALA A 30 -1.01 8.70 -17.63
N HIS A 31 -1.77 9.19 -18.60
CA HIS A 31 -1.21 9.89 -19.75
C HIS A 31 -0.71 11.24 -19.22
N PHE A 32 0.60 11.35 -19.03
CA PHE A 32 1.28 12.64 -18.89
C PHE A 32 1.29 13.35 -20.24
N ASP A 33 0.11 13.69 -20.75
CA ASP A 33 0.02 14.60 -21.89
C ASP A 33 0.18 16.02 -21.37
N LYS A 34 1.39 16.54 -21.64
CA LYS A 34 1.72 17.95 -21.81
C LYS A 34 0.82 18.90 -21.01
N LEU A 35 1.35 19.38 -19.88
CA LEU A 35 1.09 20.76 -19.47
C LEU A 35 1.53 21.66 -20.63
N SER A 36 0.61 21.93 -21.56
CA SER A 36 0.75 22.94 -22.58
C SER A 36 0.73 24.28 -21.86
N VAL A 37 1.93 24.74 -21.46
CA VAL A 37 2.13 26.13 -21.11
C VAL A 37 2.02 26.90 -22.42
N ASN A 38 0.85 27.48 -22.68
CA ASN A 38 0.68 28.37 -23.81
C ASN A 38 1.36 29.71 -23.46
N THR A 39 2.64 29.84 -23.82
CA THR A 39 3.42 31.08 -23.71
C THR A 39 3.39 31.82 -25.04
N LYS A 40 2.51 32.82 -25.14
CA LYS A 40 2.56 33.97 -26.07
C LYS A 40 1.43 34.90 -25.60
N THR A 41 1.60 36.16 -25.20
CA THR A 41 2.57 37.22 -25.51
C THR A 41 2.74 38.16 -24.30
N LEU A 42 3.91 38.80 -24.19
CA LEU A 42 4.25 39.86 -23.23
C LEU A 42 3.34 41.11 -23.39
N PRO A 43 3.22 41.97 -22.36
CA PRO A 43 2.10 42.88 -22.17
C PRO A 43 2.20 44.18 -22.98
N ALA A 44 1.06 44.73 -23.38
CA ALA A 44 0.93 46.17 -23.60
C ALA A 44 0.91 46.88 -22.24
N ALA A 45 1.66 47.97 -22.15
CA ALA A 45 1.94 48.74 -20.95
C ALA A 45 0.70 49.08 -20.09
N GLY A 46 0.87 49.01 -18.77
CA GLY A 46 -0.04 49.60 -17.79
C GLY A 46 -0.76 48.59 -16.92
N ARG A 47 -0.48 48.65 -15.61
CA ARG A 47 -0.97 47.82 -14.48
C ARG A 47 -0.20 46.51 -14.26
N GLN A 48 0.92 46.61 -13.55
CA GLN A 48 1.54 45.45 -12.91
C GLN A 48 0.65 45.00 -11.74
N ALA A 49 -0.22 44.02 -11.97
CA ALA A 49 -0.55 43.06 -10.92
C ALA A 49 0.70 42.20 -10.66
N PRO A 50 1.05 41.87 -9.41
CA PRO A 50 2.25 41.09 -9.14
C PRO A 50 2.01 39.65 -9.61
N PHE A 51 2.64 39.27 -10.73
CA PHE A 51 2.74 37.87 -11.10
C PHE A 51 3.60 37.16 -10.06
N ARG A 52 3.00 36.24 -9.30
CA ARG A 52 3.75 35.31 -8.45
C ARG A 52 4.20 34.13 -9.31
N THR A 53 5.50 34.06 -9.57
CA THR A 53 6.17 32.85 -10.05
C THR A 53 5.94 31.75 -9.02
N VAL A 54 5.18 30.72 -9.40
CA VAL A 54 5.04 29.51 -8.58
C VAL A 54 6.23 28.61 -8.91
N PHE A 55 7.25 28.64 -8.06
CA PHE A 55 8.29 27.62 -8.09
C PHE A 55 7.69 26.33 -7.53
N ALA A 56 7.37 25.38 -8.41
CA ALA A 56 7.19 24.00 -8.00
C ALA A 56 8.58 23.46 -7.65
N THR A 57 8.96 23.51 -6.38
CA THR A 57 10.16 22.82 -5.92
C THR A 57 9.87 21.32 -6.00
N ILE A 58 10.48 20.63 -6.96
CA ILE A 58 10.52 19.17 -6.98
C ILE A 58 11.21 18.75 -5.70
N LYS A 59 10.44 18.28 -4.71
CA LYS A 59 11.04 17.68 -3.52
C LYS A 59 11.52 16.29 -3.93
N ARG A 60 12.83 16.09 -3.72
CA ARG A 60 13.61 14.84 -3.76
C ARG A 60 12.85 13.63 -4.32
N VAL A 61 13.33 13.14 -5.46
CA VAL A 61 13.04 11.78 -5.90
C VAL A 61 13.55 10.83 -4.81
N GLN A 62 12.63 10.19 -4.08
CA GLN A 62 12.98 9.14 -3.13
C GLN A 62 12.93 7.80 -3.87
N GLU A 63 14.01 7.03 -3.73
CA GLU A 63 14.04 5.65 -4.18
C GLU A 63 13.01 4.85 -3.40
N VAL A 64 12.16 4.11 -4.11
CA VAL A 64 11.28 3.12 -3.49
C VAL A 64 12.04 1.81 -3.36
N LYS A 65 12.17 1.35 -2.12
CA LYS A 65 12.71 0.05 -1.75
C LYS A 65 11.58 -0.92 -1.46
N HIS A 66 11.88 -2.21 -1.48
CA HIS A 66 10.93 -3.24 -1.09
C HIS A 66 11.56 -4.32 -0.23
N LYS A 67 10.73 -4.94 0.62
CA LYS A 67 11.09 -6.10 1.43
C LYS A 67 10.03 -7.18 1.22
N ASN A 68 10.48 -8.38 0.89
CA ASN A 68 9.62 -9.50 0.54
C ASN A 68 9.57 -10.50 1.69
N PHE A 69 8.38 -11.05 1.92
CA PHE A 69 8.07 -12.08 2.90
C PHE A 69 7.25 -13.14 2.17
N HIS A 70 7.64 -14.40 2.27
CA HIS A 70 6.98 -15.47 1.50
C HIS A 70 7.06 -16.78 2.27
N ILE A 71 5.97 -17.53 2.26
CA ILE A 71 5.94 -18.90 2.72
C ILE A 71 5.15 -19.74 1.73
N ILE A 72 5.63 -20.97 1.56
CA ILE A 72 4.88 -22.06 0.95
C ILE A 72 4.87 -23.17 1.99
N ASP A 73 3.69 -23.62 2.38
CA ASP A 73 3.53 -24.56 3.49
C ASP A 73 2.35 -25.50 3.22
N ASP A 74 2.35 -26.60 3.94
CA ASP A 74 1.27 -27.60 3.90
C ASP A 74 0.36 -27.40 5.11
N LEU A 75 -0.93 -27.68 4.94
CA LEU A 75 -1.94 -27.57 5.98
C LEU A 75 -2.80 -28.84 5.96
N ALA A 76 -2.85 -29.55 7.08
CA ALA A 76 -3.55 -30.81 7.17
C ALA A 76 -5.07 -30.62 7.03
N SER A 77 -5.76 -31.71 6.72
CA SER A 77 -7.23 -31.75 6.74
C SER A 77 -7.82 -31.24 8.07
N HIS A 78 -8.84 -30.38 7.99
CA HIS A 78 -9.53 -29.77 9.14
C HIS A 78 -8.65 -28.92 10.07
N GLU A 79 -7.47 -28.50 9.61
CA GLU A 79 -6.54 -27.69 10.39
C GLU A 79 -6.77 -26.18 10.21
N LYS A 80 -6.49 -25.41 11.26
CA LYS A 80 -6.33 -23.95 11.23
C LYS A 80 -5.00 -23.57 11.87
N LYS A 81 -4.30 -22.60 11.27
CA LYS A 81 -2.98 -22.16 11.73
C LYS A 81 -2.85 -20.65 11.60
N ALA A 82 -2.51 -19.96 12.68
CA ALA A 82 -2.17 -18.53 12.67
C ALA A 82 -0.83 -18.34 13.37
N PHE A 83 0.07 -17.59 12.73
CA PHE A 83 1.44 -17.42 13.20
C PHE A 83 2.07 -16.12 12.68
N ILE A 84 3.14 -15.70 13.34
CA ILE A 84 4.00 -14.63 12.85
C ILE A 84 4.94 -15.27 11.83
N LEU A 85 4.80 -14.91 10.57
CA LEU A 85 5.69 -15.33 9.49
C LEU A 85 7.08 -14.71 9.67
N GLU A 86 7.14 -13.40 9.90
CA GLU A 86 8.39 -12.69 10.11
C GLU A 86 8.18 -11.49 11.06
N GLU A 87 9.17 -11.25 11.91
CA GLU A 87 9.34 -10.00 12.63
C GLU A 87 10.46 -9.21 11.95
N TRP A 88 10.11 -8.09 11.33
CA TRP A 88 11.08 -7.22 10.67
C TRP A 88 11.32 -5.95 11.49
N LYS A 89 12.58 -5.67 11.79
CA LYS A 89 13.06 -4.45 12.42
C LYS A 89 13.89 -3.65 11.43
N PRO A 90 13.39 -2.54 10.87
CA PRO A 90 14.16 -1.71 9.94
C PRO A 90 15.45 -1.19 10.59
N GLU A 91 16.55 -1.20 9.84
CA GLU A 91 17.87 -0.72 10.33
C GLU A 91 18.00 0.81 10.38
N GLN A 92 16.99 1.50 9.85
CA GLN A 92 16.86 2.95 9.77
C GLN A 92 15.39 3.36 9.78
N ASP A 93 15.12 4.64 9.94
CA ASP A 93 13.76 5.19 9.86
C ASP A 93 13.21 5.04 8.44
N ILE A 94 11.97 4.55 8.31
CA ILE A 94 11.32 4.33 7.02
C ILE A 94 9.88 4.85 7.00
N TYR A 95 9.41 5.17 5.80
CA TYR A 95 8.00 5.38 5.50
C TYR A 95 7.48 4.25 4.62
N ILE A 96 6.58 3.43 5.14
CA ILE A 96 5.88 2.42 4.33
C ILE A 96 4.82 3.12 3.49
N ILE A 97 4.88 2.93 2.18
CA ILE A 97 4.01 3.60 1.19
C ILE A 97 3.05 2.65 0.49
N GLY A 98 3.21 1.34 0.68
CA GLY A 98 2.30 0.36 0.11
C GLY A 98 2.71 -1.07 0.41
N ALA A 99 1.86 -2.00 -0.03
CA ALA A 99 2.10 -3.43 0.04
C ALA A 99 1.47 -4.14 -1.17
N GLN A 100 2.11 -5.20 -1.64
CA GLN A 100 1.49 -6.20 -2.49
C GLN A 100 1.34 -7.48 -1.67
N LEU A 101 0.11 -8.00 -1.58
CA LEU A 101 -0.25 -9.15 -0.78
C LEU A 101 -0.77 -10.25 -1.69
N GLY A 102 -0.17 -11.44 -1.64
CA GLY A 102 -0.61 -12.60 -2.43
C GLY A 102 -1.08 -13.74 -1.53
N LEU A 103 -2.22 -14.32 -1.89
CA LEU A 103 -2.89 -15.40 -1.17
C LEU A 103 -3.26 -16.51 -2.16
N LEU A 104 -2.41 -17.51 -2.29
CA LEU A 104 -2.56 -18.59 -3.27
C LEU A 104 -2.77 -19.93 -2.56
N CYS A 105 -3.69 -20.74 -3.08
CA CYS A 105 -3.91 -22.10 -2.62
C CYS A 105 -3.84 -23.07 -3.80
N TYR A 106 -3.38 -24.29 -3.55
CA TYR A 106 -3.61 -25.38 -4.49
C TYR A 106 -5.11 -25.70 -4.55
N LYS A 107 -5.72 -25.37 -5.70
CA LYS A 107 -7.12 -25.53 -6.11
C LYS A 107 -7.95 -26.49 -5.23
N ASN A 108 -8.55 -25.94 -4.17
CA ASN A 108 -9.52 -26.62 -3.33
C ASN A 108 -10.65 -25.66 -2.92
N ASP A 109 -11.88 -26.16 -2.90
CA ASP A 109 -13.00 -25.39 -2.37
C ASP A 109 -13.02 -25.56 -0.84
N ARG A 110 -13.35 -24.50 -0.09
CA ARG A 110 -13.44 -24.45 1.39
C ARG A 110 -12.10 -24.34 2.14
N SER A 111 -11.19 -23.53 1.62
CA SER A 111 -10.02 -23.04 2.36
C SER A 111 -10.07 -21.52 2.52
N GLU A 112 -9.43 -20.99 3.56
CA GLU A 112 -9.31 -19.55 3.78
C GLU A 112 -7.87 -19.20 4.10
N ILE A 113 -7.36 -18.10 3.53
CA ILE A 113 -5.98 -17.67 3.71
C ILE A 113 -5.94 -16.18 4.06
N TYR A 114 -5.05 -15.82 4.96
CA TYR A 114 -4.92 -14.51 5.58
C TYR A 114 -3.47 -14.04 5.57
N ILE A 115 -3.28 -12.74 5.33
CA ILE A 115 -2.05 -12.05 5.66
C ILE A 115 -2.34 -10.67 6.24
N ALA A 116 -1.58 -10.30 7.27
CA ALA A 116 -1.62 -8.97 7.85
C ALA A 116 -0.21 -8.44 8.11
N VAL A 117 -0.02 -7.16 7.86
CA VAL A 117 1.15 -6.38 8.28
C VAL A 117 0.71 -5.56 9.49
N SER A 118 1.39 -5.70 10.62
CA SER A 118 0.91 -5.15 11.90
C SER A 118 2.06 -4.67 12.78
N LYS A 119 1.81 -3.67 13.64
CA LYS A 119 2.73 -3.31 14.73
C LYS A 119 2.48 -4.10 16.01
N ASN A 120 1.33 -4.76 16.11
CA ASN A 120 0.96 -5.61 17.25
C ASN A 120 1.46 -7.05 17.00
N PRO A 121 2.22 -7.69 17.93
CA PRO A 121 2.65 -9.09 17.81
C PRO A 121 1.57 -10.13 18.12
N GLU A 122 0.46 -9.75 18.75
CA GLU A 122 -0.51 -10.71 19.29
C GLU A 122 -1.18 -11.55 18.19
N ILE A 123 -1.28 -12.85 18.45
CA ILE A 123 -2.08 -13.80 17.68
C ILE A 123 -3.01 -14.52 18.64
N ASN A 124 -4.29 -14.58 18.30
CA ASN A 124 -5.28 -15.25 19.11
C ASN A 124 -5.94 -16.36 18.29
N ASN A 125 -5.63 -17.61 18.65
CA ASN A 125 -6.12 -18.81 17.96
C ASN A 125 -7.60 -19.12 18.27
N GLU A 126 -8.13 -18.61 19.39
CA GLU A 126 -9.57 -18.70 19.72
C GLU A 126 -10.38 -17.71 18.87
N LYS A 127 -9.83 -16.52 18.63
CA LYS A 127 -10.39 -15.45 17.80
C LYS A 127 -9.61 -15.29 16.50
N TYR A 128 -9.40 -16.43 15.84
CA TYR A 128 -8.55 -16.59 14.66
C TYR A 128 -8.66 -15.42 13.67
N PHE A 129 -9.86 -15.13 13.16
CA PHE A 129 -10.10 -14.05 12.19
C PHE A 129 -9.94 -12.63 12.72
N LEU A 130 -10.29 -12.40 13.98
CA LEU A 130 -10.24 -11.07 14.59
C LEU A 130 -8.79 -10.65 14.87
N SER A 131 -7.90 -11.62 15.10
CA SER A 131 -6.49 -11.35 15.40
C SER A 131 -5.75 -10.66 14.25
N PHE A 132 -6.11 -10.96 13.00
CA PHE A 132 -5.52 -10.32 11.81
C PHE A 132 -6.14 -8.96 11.47
N LYS A 133 -7.40 -8.73 11.88
CA LYS A 133 -8.14 -7.48 11.58
C LYS A 133 -7.91 -6.38 12.60
N ARG A 134 -7.19 -6.65 13.69
CA ARG A 134 -6.89 -5.67 14.74
C ARG A 134 -5.53 -5.02 14.50
N ASP A 135 -5.49 -3.69 14.52
CA ASP A 135 -4.28 -2.86 14.47
C ASP A 135 -3.34 -3.15 13.26
N TYR A 136 -3.92 -3.57 12.13
CA TYR A 136 -3.16 -3.81 10.90
C TYR A 136 -2.86 -2.51 10.15
N LEU A 137 -1.72 -2.51 9.46
CA LEU A 137 -1.34 -1.52 8.46
C LEU A 137 -1.88 -1.91 7.08
N PHE A 138 -1.73 -3.19 6.73
CA PHE A 138 -2.28 -3.80 5.52
C PHE A 138 -2.83 -5.18 5.86
N TYR A 139 -3.91 -5.57 5.18
CA TYR A 139 -4.60 -6.83 5.40
C TYR A 139 -5.17 -7.34 4.09
N ALA A 140 -5.05 -8.65 3.86
CA ALA A 140 -5.80 -9.34 2.83
C ALA A 140 -6.34 -10.66 3.38
N GLN A 141 -7.50 -11.04 2.86
CA GLN A 141 -8.15 -12.31 3.12
C GLN A 141 -8.67 -12.85 1.79
N ARG A 142 -8.55 -14.15 1.61
CA ARG A 142 -9.13 -14.86 0.49
C ARG A 142 -9.86 -16.08 1.01
N ASP A 143 -11.16 -16.10 0.75
CA ASP A 143 -11.99 -17.27 1.00
C ASP A 143 -12.13 -18.02 -0.32
N VAL A 144 -11.60 -19.24 -0.37
CA VAL A 144 -11.55 -20.04 -1.58
C VAL A 144 -12.83 -20.87 -1.68
N TYR A 145 -13.90 -20.22 -2.11
CA TYR A 145 -15.18 -20.89 -2.42
C TYR A 145 -15.31 -21.28 -3.89
N ALA A 146 -14.49 -20.70 -4.76
CA ALA A 146 -14.49 -20.93 -6.19
C ALA A 146 -13.09 -20.68 -6.77
N TYR A 147 -12.89 -21.14 -8.01
CA TYR A 147 -11.66 -20.90 -8.75
C TYR A 147 -11.43 -19.42 -9.03
N SER A 148 -10.17 -18.99 -8.97
CA SER A 148 -9.78 -17.66 -9.46
C SER A 148 -10.16 -17.52 -10.93
N THR A 149 -10.79 -16.42 -11.27
CA THR A 149 -11.11 -16.06 -12.65
C THR A 149 -10.16 -15.00 -13.19
N ALA A 150 -9.49 -14.25 -12.30
CA ALA A 150 -8.52 -13.22 -12.64
C ALA A 150 -7.34 -13.19 -11.65
N PRO A 151 -6.17 -12.65 -12.06
CA PRO A 151 -5.03 -12.42 -11.15
C PRO A 151 -5.36 -11.56 -9.93
N ASN A 152 -6.27 -10.60 -10.08
CA ASN A 152 -6.71 -9.73 -8.98
C ASN A 152 -7.46 -10.49 -7.88
N ASP A 153 -7.92 -11.72 -8.15
CA ASP A 153 -8.49 -12.59 -7.11
C ASP A 153 -7.39 -13.16 -6.20
N LEU A 154 -6.15 -13.25 -6.71
CA LEU A 154 -5.00 -13.88 -6.03
C LEU A 154 -4.12 -12.85 -5.31
N THR A 155 -4.06 -11.62 -5.81
CA THR A 155 -3.16 -10.58 -5.30
C THR A 155 -3.86 -9.25 -5.09
N SER A 156 -3.56 -8.59 -3.98
CA SER A 156 -3.97 -7.21 -3.69
C SER A 156 -2.77 -6.28 -3.73
N GLU A 157 -2.82 -5.25 -4.57
CA GLU A 157 -1.82 -4.17 -4.60
C GLU A 157 -2.41 -2.91 -3.97
N ILE A 158 -1.79 -2.44 -2.89
CA ILE A 158 -2.26 -1.34 -2.07
C ILE A 158 -1.15 -0.28 -1.99
N PHE A 159 -1.35 0.87 -2.63
CA PHE A 159 -0.48 2.04 -2.50
C PHE A 159 -1.22 3.18 -1.80
N LEU A 160 -0.56 3.78 -0.82
CA LEU A 160 -1.10 4.87 -0.03
C LEU A 160 -0.88 6.20 -0.75
N PRO A 161 -1.85 7.13 -0.70
CA PRO A 161 -1.66 8.47 -1.24
C PRO A 161 -0.48 9.20 -0.59
N SER A 162 0.11 10.14 -1.33
CA SER A 162 1.23 10.95 -0.84
C SER A 162 0.94 11.56 0.54
N GLY A 163 1.82 11.30 1.51
CA GLY A 163 1.71 11.82 2.89
C GLY A 163 0.89 10.95 3.85
N HIS A 164 0.31 9.84 3.37
CA HIS A 164 -0.47 8.90 4.19
C HIS A 164 0.30 7.61 4.53
N GLY A 165 1.60 7.55 4.24
CA GLY A 165 2.44 6.42 4.59
C GLY A 165 2.60 6.23 6.10
N PHE A 166 2.96 5.01 6.51
CA PHE A 166 3.21 4.69 7.90
C PHE A 166 4.67 4.91 8.26
N PHE A 167 4.93 5.80 9.21
CA PHE A 167 6.27 6.00 9.75
C PHE A 167 6.64 4.87 10.72
N ILE A 168 7.83 4.31 10.53
CA ILE A 168 8.40 3.25 11.37
C ILE A 168 9.80 3.70 11.77
N LYS A 169 10.06 3.73 13.07
CA LYS A 169 11.39 4.09 13.57
C LYS A 169 12.38 2.93 13.37
N LYS A 170 13.65 3.27 13.27
CA LYS A 170 14.75 2.32 13.38
C LYS A 170 14.56 1.39 14.58
N GLY A 171 14.63 0.08 14.33
CA GLY A 171 14.48 -0.96 15.34
C GLY A 171 13.05 -1.21 15.82
N GLU A 172 12.07 -0.42 15.39
CA GLU A 172 10.65 -0.66 15.70
C GLU A 172 10.15 -1.88 14.91
N PRO A 173 9.60 -2.90 15.57
CA PRO A 173 9.19 -4.13 14.90
C PRO A 173 7.92 -3.97 14.09
N ILE A 174 7.90 -4.60 12.93
CA ILE A 174 6.72 -4.86 12.10
C ILE A 174 6.57 -6.38 12.02
N TYR A 175 5.36 -6.85 12.28
CA TYR A 175 5.02 -8.26 12.25
C TYR A 175 4.23 -8.57 10.99
N ILE A 176 4.74 -9.54 10.23
CA ILE A 176 4.03 -10.15 9.12
C ILE A 176 3.35 -11.38 9.68
N LYS A 177 2.03 -11.35 9.74
CA LYS A 177 1.21 -12.45 10.26
C LYS A 177 0.59 -13.17 9.10
N ALA A 178 0.66 -14.49 9.10
CA ALA A 178 0.00 -15.34 8.13
C ALA A 178 -0.96 -16.29 8.85
N GLY A 179 -2.03 -16.66 8.16
CA GLY A 179 -2.90 -17.72 8.63
C GLY A 179 -3.56 -18.46 7.48
N ALA A 180 -3.81 -19.74 7.67
CA ALA A 180 -4.60 -20.56 6.77
C ALA A 180 -5.56 -21.48 7.52
N LEU A 181 -6.71 -21.75 6.92
CA LEU A 181 -7.74 -22.66 7.40
C LEU A 181 -8.12 -23.61 6.27
N ASN A 182 -8.15 -24.91 6.57
CA ASN A 182 -8.53 -25.97 5.66
C ASN A 182 -9.76 -26.69 6.21
N SER A 183 -10.92 -26.52 5.60
CA SER A 183 -12.15 -27.24 5.98
C SER A 183 -12.39 -28.50 5.15
N THR A 184 -11.38 -28.97 4.42
CA THR A 184 -11.50 -30.12 3.51
C THR A 184 -10.97 -31.41 4.14
N ASP A 185 -11.36 -32.55 3.58
CA ASP A 185 -10.91 -33.89 3.99
C ASP A 185 -9.53 -34.28 3.42
N LYS A 186 -8.79 -33.32 2.86
CA LYS A 186 -7.48 -33.53 2.25
C LYS A 186 -6.49 -32.52 2.79
N ASP A 187 -5.22 -32.89 2.80
CA ASP A 187 -4.14 -31.97 3.03
C ASP A 187 -3.99 -31.03 1.83
N ILE A 188 -3.60 -29.79 2.11
CA ILE A 188 -3.60 -28.72 1.12
C ILE A 188 -2.27 -28.00 1.18
N LYS A 189 -1.84 -27.49 0.04
CA LYS A 189 -0.67 -26.63 -0.04
C LYS A 189 -1.11 -25.21 -0.28
N TYR A 190 -0.54 -24.28 0.49
CA TYR A 190 -0.84 -22.87 0.36
C TYR A 190 0.45 -22.05 0.26
N ASP A 191 0.29 -20.86 -0.31
CA ASP A 191 1.35 -19.89 -0.56
C ASP A 191 0.83 -18.50 -0.16
N VAL A 192 1.61 -17.83 0.67
CA VAL A 192 1.34 -16.47 1.14
C VAL A 192 2.58 -15.62 0.96
N PHE A 193 2.44 -14.48 0.29
CA PHE A 193 3.52 -13.50 0.21
C PHE A 193 3.08 -12.06 0.48
N CYS A 194 4.03 -11.25 0.93
CA CYS A 194 3.90 -9.81 1.10
C CYS A 194 5.17 -9.12 0.61
N ASN A 195 5.00 -8.16 -0.31
CA ASN A 195 6.06 -7.22 -0.68
C ASN A 195 5.70 -5.86 -0.08
N LEU A 196 6.43 -5.42 0.95
CA LEU A 196 6.28 -4.09 1.52
C LEU A 196 7.10 -3.08 0.72
N TYR A 197 6.47 -2.00 0.29
CA TYR A 197 7.11 -0.89 -0.41
C TYR A 197 7.34 0.27 0.55
N TYR A 198 8.56 0.78 0.62
CA TYR A 198 8.93 1.85 1.56
C TYR A 198 9.98 2.79 0.98
N THR A 199 10.09 3.97 1.57
CA THR A 199 11.18 4.92 1.36
C THR A 199 11.94 5.14 2.67
N GLU A 200 13.20 5.54 2.56
CA GLU A 200 14.00 5.96 3.72
C GLU A 200 13.60 7.39 4.12
N ALA A 201 13.42 7.60 5.43
CA ALA A 201 12.93 8.86 6.00
C ALA A 201 14.03 9.95 6.10
#